data_AF-A0A4Y8YAT5-F1
#
_entry.id   AF-A0A4Y8YAT5-F1
#
_cell.length_a   1.000
_cell.length_b   1.000
_cell.length_c   1.000
_cell.angle_alpha   90.00
_cell.angle_beta   90.00
_cell.angle_gamma   90.00
#
_symmetry.space_group_name_H-M   'P 1'
#
loop_
_entity.id
_entity.type
_entity.pdbx_description
1 polymer ?
#
loop_
_entity_poly.entity_id
_entity_poly.type
_entity_poly.pdbx_seq_one_letter_code
_entity_poly.pdbx_strand_id
1 'polypeptide(L)'
;MKREANAENEVHDVAEFTDAARNVVTPVLQLPEDIALAVVNAFTKVVRDAKRSESATTRNKDGITRFQTFEEGDVYMLEAPFDDFFADRYLMDFYNVEERGVCSRMHMHTGLRFVRMMTGPDTRIRVSSLSPFEITGVTGVTPFSLRSFEDALPDTPPGVERTRYNLVVPPCSFVDMQIPRGVSHQFNAVGEHAVIDSVHPEESVETFREKMSGFKMMAQTVFLADELPASDTCADLPT
;
A
#
# COMPACT_ATOMS: atom_id res chain seq x y z
N MET A 1 7.25 8.81 22.14
CA MET A 1 6.81 7.51 21.62
C MET A 1 5.29 7.43 21.68
N LYS A 2 4.66 6.99 20.58
CA LYS A 2 3.21 6.76 20.49
C LYS A 2 2.81 5.47 21.20
N ARG A 3 1.80 5.50 22.07
CA ARG A 3 1.27 4.33 22.79
C ARG A 3 -0.07 3.81 22.25
N GLU A 4 -0.80 4.63 21.50
CA GLU A 4 -2.14 4.31 20.96
C GLU A 4 -2.34 4.99 19.60
N ALA A 5 -3.22 4.43 18.76
CA ALA A 5 -3.39 4.81 17.35
C ALA A 5 -3.74 6.29 17.12
N ASN A 6 -4.35 6.98 18.08
CA ASN A 6 -4.83 8.36 17.92
C ASN A 6 -3.86 9.44 18.42
N ALA A 7 -2.66 9.07 18.87
CA ALA A 7 -1.70 10.08 19.33
C ALA A 7 -1.09 10.83 18.13
N GLU A 8 -0.89 12.14 18.30
CA GLU A 8 -0.45 13.10 17.27
C GLU A 8 1.06 13.08 16.98
N ASN A 9 1.74 12.00 17.38
CA ASN A 9 3.13 11.73 17.06
C ASN A 9 3.23 10.62 16.00
N GLU A 10 4.00 10.87 14.95
CA GLU A 10 3.95 10.08 13.70
C GLU A 10 5.01 8.96 13.63
N VAL A 11 5.78 8.74 14.70
CA VAL A 11 6.85 7.74 14.76
C VAL A 11 6.63 6.80 15.95
N HIS A 12 6.59 5.50 15.67
CA HIS A 12 6.53 4.46 16.70
C HIS A 12 7.92 3.97 17.09
N ASP A 13 8.02 3.44 18.30
CA ASP A 13 9.14 2.60 18.67
C ASP A 13 9.01 1.25 18.00
N VAL A 14 9.79 1.01 16.94
CA VAL A 14 9.82 -0.29 16.27
C VAL A 14 10.22 -1.41 17.24
N ALA A 15 10.92 -1.13 18.34
CA ALA A 15 11.32 -2.12 19.33
C ALA A 15 10.16 -2.63 20.21
N GLU A 16 9.12 -1.82 20.42
CA GLU A 16 7.98 -2.17 21.29
C GLU A 16 6.64 -2.30 20.54
N PHE A 17 6.52 -1.68 19.36
CA PHE A 17 5.28 -1.70 18.60
C PHE A 17 4.85 -3.12 18.21
N THR A 18 3.55 -3.39 18.27
CA THR A 18 2.94 -4.67 17.91
C THR A 18 1.64 -4.38 17.18
N ASP A 19 1.44 -5.02 16.02
CA ASP A 19 0.18 -4.92 15.29
C ASP A 19 -0.97 -5.44 16.16
N ALA A 20 -2.08 -4.70 16.19
CA ALA A 20 -3.26 -5.07 16.97
C ALA A 20 -4.07 -6.23 16.34
N ALA A 21 -3.81 -6.55 15.07
CA ALA A 21 -4.47 -7.59 14.31
C ALA A 21 -3.52 -8.11 13.22
N ARG A 22 -4.05 -8.84 12.24
CA ARG A 22 -3.29 -9.37 11.10
C ARG A 22 -3.89 -8.87 9.80
N ASN A 23 -3.04 -8.64 8.81
CA ASN A 23 -3.48 -8.41 7.46
C ASN A 23 -4.12 -9.68 6.87
N VAL A 24 -5.28 -9.53 6.24
CA VAL A 24 -6.00 -10.65 5.62
C VAL A 24 -5.84 -10.57 4.10
N VAL A 25 -5.32 -11.62 3.48
CA VAL A 25 -4.96 -11.64 2.06
C VAL A 25 -5.72 -12.74 1.33
N THR A 26 -6.24 -12.43 0.14
CA THR A 26 -7.07 -13.34 -0.66
C THR A 26 -6.56 -13.38 -2.09
N PRO A 27 -6.06 -14.53 -2.59
CA PRO A 27 -5.75 -14.72 -4.00
C PRO A 27 -7.05 -14.68 -4.81
N VAL A 28 -7.16 -13.78 -5.80
CA VAL A 28 -8.40 -13.57 -6.55
C VAL A 28 -8.37 -14.31 -7.88
N LEU A 29 -7.36 -14.03 -8.71
CA LEU A 29 -7.21 -14.63 -10.04
C LEU A 29 -5.78 -14.50 -10.57
N GLN A 30 -5.44 -15.38 -11.51
CA GLN A 30 -4.22 -15.33 -12.30
C GLN A 30 -4.60 -15.35 -13.78
N LEU A 31 -3.99 -14.46 -14.56
CA LEU A 31 -4.34 -14.24 -15.96
C LEU A 31 -3.19 -14.68 -16.88
N PRO A 32 -3.49 -14.97 -18.16
CA PRO A 32 -2.48 -14.98 -19.20
C PRO A 32 -1.73 -13.63 -19.27
N GLU A 33 -0.46 -13.68 -19.66
CA GLU A 33 0.45 -12.52 -19.67
C GLU A 33 -0.09 -11.32 -20.46
N ASP A 34 -0.60 -11.56 -21.67
CA ASP A 34 -1.15 -10.54 -22.55
C ASP A 34 -2.38 -9.86 -21.94
N ILE A 35 -3.24 -10.63 -21.29
CA ILE A 35 -4.43 -10.11 -20.60
C ILE A 35 -4.05 -9.35 -19.34
N ALA A 36 -3.15 -9.88 -18.52
CA ALA A 36 -2.66 -9.19 -17.31
C ALA A 36 -2.04 -7.84 -17.66
N LEU A 37 -1.15 -7.83 -18.67
CA LEU A 37 -0.50 -6.63 -19.16
C LEU A 37 -1.52 -5.60 -19.67
N ALA A 38 -2.51 -6.04 -20.44
CA ALA A 38 -3.56 -5.15 -20.95
C ALA A 38 -4.35 -4.48 -19.82
N VAL A 39 -4.72 -5.24 -18.77
CA VAL A 39 -5.48 -4.70 -17.64
C VAL A 39 -4.63 -3.73 -16.82
N VAL A 40 -3.41 -4.12 -16.45
CA VAL A 40 -2.51 -3.27 -15.66
C VAL A 40 -2.21 -1.97 -16.41
N ASN A 41 -1.87 -2.05 -17.70
CA ASN A 41 -1.64 -0.86 -18.52
C ASN A 41 -2.86 0.05 -18.61
N ALA A 42 -4.08 -0.50 -18.64
CA ALA A 42 -5.29 0.31 -18.63
C ALA A 42 -5.43 1.11 -17.32
N PHE A 43 -5.18 0.49 -16.16
CA PHE A 43 -5.22 1.20 -14.88
C PHE A 43 -4.07 2.20 -14.73
N THR A 44 -2.84 1.80 -15.04
CA THR A 44 -1.66 2.68 -15.06
C THR A 44 -1.91 3.90 -15.96
N LYS A 45 -2.53 3.70 -17.12
CA LYS A 45 -2.87 4.79 -18.04
C LYS A 45 -3.79 5.82 -17.39
N VAL A 46 -4.76 5.42 -16.56
CA VAL A 46 -5.64 6.37 -15.85
C VAL A 46 -4.81 7.30 -14.97
N VAL A 47 -3.89 6.75 -14.18
CA VAL A 47 -3.02 7.54 -13.28
C VAL A 47 -2.10 8.47 -14.09
N ARG A 48 -1.48 7.94 -15.15
CA ARG A 48 -0.57 8.72 -16.01
C ARG A 48 -1.30 9.81 -16.80
N ASP A 49 -2.51 9.56 -17.25
CA ASP A 49 -3.36 10.57 -17.91
C ASP A 49 -3.75 11.66 -16.90
N ALA A 50 -4.09 11.29 -15.66
CA ALA A 50 -4.36 12.24 -14.59
C ALA A 50 -3.15 13.14 -14.30
N LYS A 51 -1.93 12.59 -14.25
CA LYS A 51 -0.68 13.36 -14.09
C LYS A 51 -0.52 14.49 -15.11
N ARG A 52 -1.06 14.32 -16.32
CA ARG A 52 -0.95 15.29 -17.43
C ARG A 52 -2.18 16.19 -17.54
N SER A 53 -3.22 15.96 -16.74
CA SER A 53 -4.48 16.68 -16.82
C SER A 53 -4.50 17.84 -15.82
N GLU A 54 -4.68 19.06 -16.32
CA GLU A 54 -4.81 20.26 -15.47
C GLU A 54 -5.91 20.10 -14.43
N SER A 55 -7.04 19.48 -14.82
CA SER A 55 -8.18 19.24 -13.93
C SER A 55 -7.88 18.28 -12.76
N ALA A 56 -6.86 17.43 -12.89
CA ALA A 56 -6.44 16.49 -11.85
C ALA A 56 -5.25 17.02 -11.05
N THR A 57 -4.39 17.86 -11.65
CA THR A 57 -3.19 18.44 -11.01
C THR A 57 -3.41 19.80 -10.35
N THR A 58 -4.60 20.40 -10.50
CA THR A 58 -4.99 21.63 -9.80
C THR A 58 -6.07 21.36 -8.78
N ARG A 59 -6.19 22.27 -7.79
CA ARG A 59 -7.24 22.17 -6.77
C ARG A 59 -8.60 22.41 -7.42
N ASN A 60 -9.55 21.50 -7.19
CA ASN A 60 -10.93 21.69 -7.58
C ASN A 60 -11.66 22.69 -6.65
N LYS A 61 -12.97 22.89 -6.88
CA LYS A 61 -13.83 23.79 -6.08
C LYS A 61 -13.86 23.42 -4.57
N ASP A 62 -13.59 22.17 -4.25
CA ASP A 62 -13.59 21.63 -2.88
C ASP A 62 -12.17 21.68 -2.27
N GLY A 63 -11.21 22.27 -2.98
CA GLY A 63 -9.81 22.41 -2.55
C GLY A 63 -8.93 21.20 -2.86
N ILE A 64 -9.46 20.15 -3.50
CA ILE A 64 -8.81 18.85 -3.69
C ILE A 64 -8.03 18.79 -5.00
N THR A 65 -6.76 18.39 -4.90
CA THR A 65 -5.97 17.94 -6.06
C THR A 65 -6.07 16.42 -6.16
N ARG A 66 -6.63 15.91 -7.26
CA ARG A 66 -6.89 14.46 -7.43
C ARG A 66 -5.64 13.65 -7.74
N PHE A 67 -4.69 14.23 -8.48
CA PHE A 67 -3.41 13.61 -8.79
C PHE A 67 -2.34 13.98 -7.76
N GLN A 68 -1.60 12.99 -7.29
CA GLN A 68 -0.49 13.17 -6.34
C GLN A 68 0.66 12.23 -6.68
N THR A 69 1.87 12.59 -6.27
CA THR A 69 3.05 11.72 -6.37
C THR A 69 3.47 11.35 -4.95
N PHE A 70 3.50 10.06 -4.68
CA PHE A 70 4.02 9.47 -3.46
C PHE A 70 5.41 8.89 -3.72
N GLU A 71 6.10 8.51 -2.64
CA GLU A 71 7.39 7.84 -2.72
C GLU A 71 7.30 6.55 -3.54
N GLU A 72 6.22 5.79 -3.36
CA GLU A 72 6.08 4.48 -3.99
C GLU A 72 5.59 4.53 -5.44
N GLY A 73 4.99 5.65 -5.85
CA GLY A 73 4.30 5.74 -7.14
C GLY A 73 3.45 6.99 -7.30
N ASP A 74 2.88 7.10 -8.49
CA ASP A 74 1.89 8.14 -8.79
C ASP A 74 0.50 7.66 -8.39
N VAL A 75 -0.33 8.57 -7.89
CA VAL A 75 -1.66 8.26 -7.34
C VAL A 75 -2.71 9.17 -7.94
N TYR A 76 -3.86 8.60 -8.26
CA TYR A 76 -5.03 9.33 -8.71
C TYR A 76 -6.27 8.95 -7.88
N MET A 77 -6.82 9.95 -7.18
CA MET A 77 -8.10 9.84 -6.50
C MET A 77 -9.21 9.79 -7.54
N LEU A 78 -9.88 8.63 -7.64
CA LEU A 78 -10.91 8.39 -8.64
C LEU A 78 -12.13 9.28 -8.40
N GLU A 79 -12.55 9.38 -7.14
CA GLU A 79 -13.62 10.26 -6.71
C GLU A 79 -13.42 10.62 -5.24
N ALA A 80 -13.81 11.84 -4.88
CA ALA A 80 -13.95 12.21 -3.48
C ALA A 80 -15.18 11.49 -2.90
N PRO A 81 -15.29 11.29 -1.58
CA PRO A 81 -16.51 10.76 -1.01
C PRO A 81 -17.60 11.81 -1.23
N PHE A 82 -18.80 11.39 -1.61
CA PHE A 82 -19.97 12.25 -1.47
C PHE A 82 -20.31 12.41 0.01
N ASP A 83 -21.12 13.40 0.36
CA ASP A 83 -21.53 13.64 1.75
C ASP A 83 -22.12 12.35 2.37
N ASP A 84 -21.69 12.00 3.59
CA ASP A 84 -22.03 10.76 4.30
C ASP A 84 -21.41 9.45 3.75
N PHE A 85 -20.64 9.49 2.67
CA PHE A 85 -19.82 8.35 2.25
C PHE A 85 -18.49 8.35 3.00
N PHE A 86 -18.25 7.31 3.78
CA PHE A 86 -17.10 7.23 4.68
C PHE A 86 -15.82 6.72 4.00
N ALA A 87 -15.80 6.56 2.68
CA ALA A 87 -14.67 5.95 1.99
C ALA A 87 -14.18 6.70 0.75
N ASP A 88 -12.88 6.85 0.63
CA ASP A 88 -12.21 7.32 -0.57
C ASP A 88 -11.71 6.16 -1.43
N ARG A 89 -11.61 6.36 -2.75
CA ARG A 89 -11.00 5.39 -3.66
C ARG A 89 -9.93 6.03 -4.53
N TYR A 90 -8.81 5.34 -4.67
CA TYR A 90 -7.74 5.77 -5.56
C TYR A 90 -7.07 4.61 -6.29
N LEU A 91 -6.42 4.95 -7.40
CA LEU A 91 -5.52 4.10 -8.15
C LEU A 91 -4.09 4.59 -7.97
N MET A 92 -3.16 3.66 -7.85
CA MET A 92 -1.73 3.92 -7.73
C MET A 92 -0.95 3.12 -8.75
N ASP A 93 -0.17 3.82 -9.57
CA ASP A 93 0.82 3.25 -10.49
C ASP A 93 2.16 3.21 -9.76
N PHE A 94 2.65 2.00 -9.43
CA PHE A 94 3.88 1.85 -8.65
C PHE A 94 5.11 2.03 -9.53
N TYR A 95 6.13 2.66 -8.95
CA TYR A 95 7.47 2.63 -9.53
C TYR A 95 8.18 1.33 -9.13
N ASN A 96 8.98 0.78 -10.06
CA ASN A 96 9.87 -0.34 -9.77
C ASN A 96 10.88 0.06 -8.69
N VAL A 97 11.07 -0.78 -7.66
CA VAL A 97 11.99 -0.48 -6.55
C VAL A 97 13.44 -0.32 -7.01
N GLU A 98 13.87 -1.04 -8.05
CA GLU A 98 15.23 -0.89 -8.60
C GLU A 98 15.43 0.49 -9.24
N GLU A 99 14.44 0.99 -9.98
CA GLU A 99 14.46 2.32 -10.59
C GLU A 99 14.44 3.43 -9.53
N ARG A 100 13.70 3.21 -8.44
CA ARG A 100 13.67 4.10 -7.26
C ARG A 100 14.98 4.08 -6.47
N GLY A 101 15.68 2.95 -6.46
CA GLY A 101 16.88 2.70 -5.66
C GLY A 101 16.63 2.40 -4.18
N VAL A 102 15.40 2.55 -3.68
CA VAL A 102 15.02 2.42 -2.26
C VAL A 102 13.69 1.70 -2.08
N CYS A 103 13.51 1.02 -0.95
CA CYS A 103 12.23 0.41 -0.54
C CYS A 103 11.28 1.43 0.08
N SER A 104 9.99 1.13 0.12
CA SER A 104 8.97 2.02 0.71
C SER A 104 9.01 2.01 2.24
N ARG A 105 8.46 3.03 2.91
CA ARG A 105 8.30 2.96 4.38
C ARG A 105 7.25 1.94 4.76
N MET A 106 7.58 1.11 5.75
CA MET A 106 6.54 0.40 6.48
C MET A 106 5.77 1.40 7.33
N HIS A 107 4.45 1.34 7.19
CA HIS A 107 3.56 2.25 7.87
C HIS A 107 2.27 1.55 8.28
N MET A 108 1.53 2.15 9.21
CA MET A 108 0.19 1.72 9.56
C MET A 108 -0.78 2.89 9.34
N HIS A 109 -2.05 2.55 9.14
CA HIS A 109 -3.11 3.56 9.08
C HIS A 109 -3.97 3.53 10.33
N THR A 110 -4.47 4.70 10.71
CA THR A 110 -5.48 4.83 11.74
C THR A 110 -6.86 4.35 11.32
N GLY A 111 -7.07 4.06 10.03
CA GLY A 111 -8.28 3.43 9.52
C GLY A 111 -8.04 2.10 8.84
N LEU A 112 -9.15 1.40 8.62
CA LEU A 112 -9.16 0.17 7.82
C LEU A 112 -8.87 0.53 6.36
N ARG A 113 -8.25 -0.39 5.61
CA ARG A 113 -8.13 -0.28 4.16
C ARG A 113 -8.51 -1.57 3.47
N PHE A 114 -9.06 -1.41 2.28
CA PHE A 114 -9.15 -2.47 1.29
C PHE A 114 -8.22 -2.13 0.13
N VAL A 115 -7.45 -3.12 -0.31
CA VAL A 115 -6.42 -2.98 -1.34
C VAL A 115 -6.55 -4.13 -2.32
N ARG A 116 -6.59 -3.84 -3.61
CA ARG A 116 -6.40 -4.80 -4.68
C ARG A 116 -5.07 -4.55 -5.36
N MET A 117 -4.17 -5.51 -5.25
CA MET A 117 -2.87 -5.51 -5.90
C MET A 117 -2.98 -6.25 -7.23
N MET A 118 -2.48 -5.63 -8.30
CA MET A 118 -2.50 -6.17 -9.66
C MET A 118 -1.10 -6.13 -10.25
N THR A 119 -0.67 -7.25 -10.82
CA THR A 119 0.66 -7.41 -11.41
C THR A 119 0.55 -7.87 -12.86
N GLY A 120 1.42 -7.34 -13.72
CA GLY A 120 1.61 -7.80 -15.08
C GLY A 120 2.71 -8.87 -15.20
N PRO A 121 3.16 -9.17 -16.43
CA PRO A 121 4.32 -10.01 -16.70
C PRO A 121 5.57 -9.48 -15.99
N ASP A 122 6.44 -10.40 -15.57
CA ASP A 122 7.73 -10.14 -14.92
C ASP A 122 7.68 -9.21 -13.68
N THR A 123 6.48 -8.94 -13.16
CA THR A 123 6.28 -8.01 -12.05
C THR A 123 5.75 -8.72 -10.82
N ARG A 124 6.30 -8.40 -9.66
CA ARG A 124 5.86 -8.91 -8.35
C ARG A 124 5.59 -7.75 -7.42
N ILE A 125 4.72 -7.95 -6.44
CA ILE A 125 4.60 -7.03 -5.30
C ILE A 125 4.99 -7.79 -4.05
N ARG A 126 6.03 -7.31 -3.37
CA ARG A 126 6.36 -7.74 -2.01
C ARG A 126 5.53 -6.93 -1.04
N VAL A 127 4.72 -7.64 -0.26
CA VAL A 127 3.96 -7.08 0.85
C VAL A 127 4.66 -7.46 2.15
N SER A 128 4.94 -6.49 3.01
CA SER A 128 5.59 -6.74 4.30
C SER A 128 4.72 -6.27 5.46
N SER A 129 4.83 -6.88 6.63
CA SER A 129 4.14 -6.50 7.88
C SER A 129 4.95 -6.93 9.11
N LEU A 130 4.66 -6.36 10.27
CA LEU A 130 5.21 -6.79 11.58
C LEU A 130 4.43 -7.94 12.21
N SER A 131 3.32 -8.36 11.58
CA SER A 131 2.56 -9.54 11.98
C SER A 131 2.41 -10.54 10.83
N PRO A 132 2.22 -11.84 11.14
CA PRO A 132 1.94 -12.84 10.12
C PRO A 132 0.67 -12.51 9.33
N PHE A 133 0.66 -12.80 8.04
CA PHE A 133 -0.53 -12.68 7.20
C PHE A 133 -1.53 -13.80 7.45
N GLU A 134 -2.81 -13.47 7.45
CA GLU A 134 -3.90 -14.44 7.33
C GLU A 134 -4.25 -14.62 5.85
N ILE A 135 -3.75 -15.69 5.23
CA ILE A 135 -4.03 -16.00 3.83
C ILE A 135 -5.30 -16.85 3.77
N THR A 136 -6.33 -16.32 3.12
CA THR A 136 -7.63 -16.99 2.99
C THR A 136 -7.79 -17.64 1.62
N GLY A 137 -8.58 -18.71 1.58
CA GLY A 137 -8.91 -19.40 0.34
C GLY A 137 -9.92 -20.52 0.55
N VAL A 138 -10.63 -20.87 -0.51
CA VAL A 138 -11.57 -21.98 -0.56
C VAL A 138 -10.97 -23.06 -1.47
N THR A 139 -10.80 -24.25 -0.93
CA THR A 139 -10.23 -25.39 -1.68
C THR A 139 -11.06 -25.67 -2.92
N GLY A 140 -10.41 -25.72 -4.09
CA GLY A 140 -11.08 -25.93 -5.39
C GLY A 140 -11.71 -24.68 -6.02
N VAL A 141 -11.66 -23.52 -5.35
CA VAL A 141 -12.14 -22.23 -5.88
C VAL A 141 -11.00 -21.23 -6.00
N THR A 142 -10.17 -21.11 -4.96
CA THR A 142 -9.05 -20.18 -4.96
C THR A 142 -7.98 -20.63 -5.96
N PRO A 143 -7.58 -19.78 -6.92
CA PRO A 143 -6.88 -20.23 -8.12
C PRO A 143 -5.40 -20.54 -7.94
N PHE A 144 -4.76 -20.00 -6.89
CA PHE A 144 -3.34 -20.21 -6.60
C PHE A 144 -3.05 -19.96 -5.12
N SER A 145 -1.90 -20.42 -4.66
CA SER A 145 -1.39 -20.14 -3.31
C SER A 145 -0.37 -19.03 -3.34
N LEU A 146 -0.34 -18.22 -2.28
CA LEU A 146 0.65 -17.16 -2.10
C LEU A 146 1.85 -17.69 -1.33
N ARG A 147 3.03 -17.20 -1.70
CA ARG A 147 4.26 -17.48 -0.96
C ARG A 147 4.45 -16.46 0.14
N SER A 148 4.69 -16.94 1.35
CA SER A 148 5.11 -16.13 2.50
C SER A 148 6.49 -16.55 3.00
N PHE A 149 7.22 -15.61 3.59
CA PHE A 149 8.51 -15.86 4.23
C PHE A 149 8.80 -14.79 5.29
N GLU A 150 9.79 -15.05 6.14
CA GLU A 150 10.23 -14.15 7.21
C GLU A 150 11.68 -13.73 6.97
N ASP A 151 12.00 -12.50 7.30
CA ASP A 151 13.38 -12.00 7.37
C ASP A 151 13.53 -10.98 8.51
N ALA A 152 14.75 -10.47 8.69
CA ALA A 152 14.97 -9.36 9.61
C ALA A 152 14.43 -8.06 8.99
N LEU A 153 13.68 -7.29 9.78
CA LEU A 153 13.32 -5.93 9.44
C LEU A 153 14.63 -5.11 9.33
N PRO A 154 14.90 -4.47 8.18
CA PRO A 154 16.07 -3.60 8.05
C PRO A 154 15.95 -2.35 8.93
N ASP A 155 17.08 -1.67 9.16
CA ASP A 155 17.17 -0.37 9.83
C ASP A 155 16.54 -0.30 11.23
N THR A 156 16.59 -1.42 11.97
CA THR A 156 16.22 -1.42 13.39
C THR A 156 17.28 -0.71 14.25
N PRO A 157 16.89 -0.11 15.39
CA PRO A 157 17.84 0.49 16.31
C PRO A 157 18.94 -0.48 16.78
N PRO A 158 20.14 -0.01 17.14
CA PRO A 158 21.22 -0.87 17.61
C PRO A 158 20.78 -1.81 18.75
N GLY A 159 20.99 -3.11 18.57
CA GLY A 159 20.60 -4.14 19.54
C GLY A 159 19.13 -4.57 19.49
N VAL A 160 18.34 -4.05 18.54
CA VAL A 160 16.96 -4.46 18.28
C VAL A 160 16.94 -5.36 17.04
N GLU A 161 16.42 -6.57 17.18
CA GLU A 161 16.06 -7.44 16.05
C GLU A 161 14.54 -7.58 16.00
N ARG A 162 13.97 -7.40 14.81
CA ARG A 162 12.54 -7.58 14.57
C ARG A 162 12.31 -8.46 13.35
N THR A 163 11.38 -9.40 13.47
CA THR A 163 10.94 -10.21 12.35
C THR A 163 10.00 -9.40 11.46
N ARG A 164 10.31 -9.34 10.17
CA ARG A 164 9.43 -8.84 9.12
C ARG A 164 8.79 -10.05 8.43
N TYR A 165 7.47 -10.06 8.41
CA TYR A 165 6.69 -11.07 7.69
C TYR A 165 6.43 -10.55 6.29
N ASN A 166 6.63 -11.42 5.30
CA ASN A 166 6.54 -11.06 3.89
C ASN A 166 5.59 -12.00 3.16
N LEU A 167 4.94 -11.45 2.15
CA LEU A 167 4.11 -12.16 1.19
C LEU A 167 4.44 -11.65 -0.22
N VAL A 168 4.49 -12.56 -1.19
CA VAL A 168 4.75 -12.23 -2.59
C VAL A 168 3.47 -12.38 -3.40
N VAL A 169 3.02 -11.28 -3.99
CA VAL A 169 2.05 -11.27 -5.09
C VAL A 169 2.81 -11.67 -6.36
N PRO A 170 2.51 -12.84 -6.97
CA PRO A 170 3.25 -13.34 -8.13
C PRO A 170 2.88 -12.59 -9.41
N PRO A 171 3.64 -12.76 -10.51
CA PRO A 171 3.30 -12.15 -11.80
C PRO A 171 1.92 -12.56 -12.32
N CYS A 172 1.34 -11.66 -13.12
CA CYS A 172 0.04 -11.83 -13.78
C CYS A 172 -1.11 -12.17 -12.82
N SER A 173 -1.06 -11.66 -11.58
CA SER A 173 -2.01 -12.02 -10.54
C SER A 173 -2.69 -10.82 -9.88
N PHE A 174 -3.89 -11.09 -9.38
CA PHE A 174 -4.75 -10.15 -8.68
C PHE A 174 -4.97 -10.69 -7.28
N VAL A 175 -4.67 -9.88 -6.27
CA VAL A 175 -4.72 -10.26 -4.86
C VAL A 175 -5.38 -9.15 -4.08
N ASP A 176 -6.38 -9.49 -3.27
CA ASP A 176 -7.04 -8.56 -2.37
C ASP A 176 -6.42 -8.65 -0.98
N MET A 177 -6.36 -7.51 -0.30
CA MET A 177 -5.85 -7.40 1.06
C MET A 177 -6.73 -6.46 1.87
N GLN A 178 -7.13 -6.91 3.05
CA GLN A 178 -7.74 -6.11 4.09
C GLN A 178 -6.66 -5.76 5.12
N ILE A 179 -6.51 -4.47 5.38
CA ILE A 179 -5.56 -3.91 6.34
C ILE A 179 -6.38 -3.37 7.51
N PRO A 180 -6.42 -4.07 8.66
CA PRO A 180 -7.12 -3.55 9.82
C PRO A 180 -6.47 -2.27 10.34
N ARG A 181 -7.24 -1.48 11.08
CA ARG A 181 -6.74 -0.30 11.78
C ARG A 181 -5.54 -0.64 12.66
N GLY A 182 -4.50 0.18 12.58
CA GLY A 182 -3.29 0.05 13.41
C GLY A 182 -2.45 -1.19 13.09
N VAL A 183 -2.63 -1.77 11.90
CA VAL A 183 -1.79 -2.86 11.40
C VAL A 183 -0.81 -2.30 10.38
N SER A 184 0.46 -2.66 10.54
CA SER A 184 1.56 -2.29 9.67
C SER A 184 1.48 -3.02 8.33
N HIS A 185 1.82 -2.32 7.27
CA HIS A 185 2.04 -2.89 5.95
C HIS A 185 3.07 -2.05 5.17
N GLN A 186 3.62 -2.66 4.13
CA GLN A 186 4.56 -2.05 3.19
C GLN A 186 4.33 -2.69 1.82
N PHE A 187 4.34 -1.89 0.75
CA PHE A 187 4.22 -2.38 -0.63
C PHE A 187 5.47 -2.02 -1.43
N ASN A 188 6.10 -3.02 -2.04
CA ASN A 188 7.25 -2.83 -2.93
C ASN A 188 7.01 -3.55 -4.25
N ALA A 189 6.95 -2.81 -5.34
CA ALA A 189 6.84 -3.36 -6.68
C ALA A 189 8.22 -3.70 -7.25
N VAL A 190 8.41 -4.94 -7.66
CA VAL A 190 9.62 -5.41 -8.36
C VAL A 190 9.19 -5.71 -9.79
N GLY A 191 9.55 -4.82 -10.72
CA GLY A 191 9.08 -4.83 -12.12
C GLY A 191 8.20 -3.63 -12.49
N GLU A 192 7.94 -3.45 -13.79
CA GLU A 192 7.33 -2.23 -14.37
C GLU A 192 5.79 -2.19 -14.34
N HIS A 193 5.13 -3.31 -14.04
CA HIS A 193 3.69 -3.47 -14.27
C HIS A 193 2.96 -3.78 -12.97
N ALA A 194 2.99 -2.84 -12.03
CA ALA A 194 2.34 -2.96 -10.72
C ALA A 194 1.35 -1.82 -10.49
N VAL A 195 0.12 -2.16 -10.16
CA VAL A 195 -0.94 -1.21 -9.80
C VAL A 195 -1.61 -1.65 -8.51
N ILE A 196 -1.96 -0.66 -7.69
CA ILE A 196 -2.89 -0.84 -6.58
C ILE A 196 -4.17 -0.03 -6.80
N ASP A 197 -5.30 -0.67 -6.57
CA ASP A 197 -6.60 -0.02 -6.42
C ASP A 197 -7.02 -0.13 -4.95
N SER A 198 -7.25 1.00 -4.27
CA SER A 198 -7.47 1.00 -2.82
C SER A 198 -8.68 1.83 -2.42
N VAL A 199 -9.41 1.32 -1.42
CA VAL A 199 -10.52 1.98 -0.76
C VAL A 199 -10.18 2.24 0.71
N HIS A 200 -10.41 3.47 1.18
CA HIS A 200 -10.06 3.97 2.51
C HIS A 200 -11.29 4.40 3.28
N PRO A 201 -11.90 3.54 4.10
CA PRO A 201 -13.09 3.83 4.89
C PRO A 201 -12.95 4.75 6.12
N GLU A 202 -11.89 5.56 6.28
CA GLU A 202 -11.83 6.47 7.45
C GLU A 202 -11.35 7.88 7.11
N GLU A 203 -12.15 8.87 7.51
CA GLU A 203 -11.74 10.27 7.71
C GLU A 203 -10.94 10.35 9.02
N SER A 204 -9.70 10.86 8.99
CA SER A 204 -8.86 10.95 10.18
C SER A 204 -9.37 12.00 11.18
N VAL A 205 -9.05 11.85 12.48
CA VAL A 205 -9.40 12.83 13.55
C VAL A 205 -8.81 14.22 13.25
N GLU A 206 -7.67 14.26 12.56
CA GLU A 206 -6.99 15.47 12.09
C GLU A 206 -7.80 16.22 11.01
N THR A 207 -8.59 15.51 10.20
CA THR A 207 -9.53 16.08 9.20
C THR A 207 -10.59 16.95 9.89
N PHE A 208 -11.04 16.53 11.07
CA PHE A 208 -11.99 17.28 11.89
C PHE A 208 -11.34 18.42 12.68
N ARG A 209 -10.11 18.24 13.18
CA ARG A 209 -9.46 19.19 14.10
C ARG A 209 -8.94 20.45 13.44
N GLU A 210 -8.31 20.33 12.28
CA GLU A 210 -7.55 21.43 11.66
C GLU A 210 -8.36 22.24 10.63
N LYS A 211 -9.67 21.95 10.47
CA LYS A 211 -10.53 22.55 9.41
C LYS A 211 -9.88 22.49 8.03
N MET A 212 -9.09 21.45 7.78
CA MET A 212 -8.42 21.17 6.52
C MET A 212 -9.39 20.47 5.55
N SER A 213 -10.52 21.11 5.28
CA SER A 213 -11.39 20.73 4.18
C SER A 213 -10.63 20.86 2.86
N GLY A 214 -10.53 19.76 2.09
CA GLY A 214 -10.02 19.78 0.73
C GLY A 214 -8.72 19.03 0.46
N PHE A 215 -8.17 18.27 1.40
CA PHE A 215 -7.10 17.29 1.12
C PHE A 215 -7.43 15.99 1.86
N LYS A 216 -7.88 14.97 1.13
CA LYS A 216 -8.44 13.70 1.68
C LYS A 216 -7.73 12.46 1.10
N MET A 217 -6.41 12.41 1.26
CA MET A 217 -5.52 11.28 0.95
C MET A 217 -4.27 11.57 1.80
N MET A 218 -3.93 10.88 2.88
CA MET A 218 -4.26 9.55 3.35
C MET A 218 -4.41 9.54 4.87
N ALA A 219 -5.01 8.46 5.40
CA ALA A 219 -5.04 8.12 6.81
C ALA A 219 -3.70 8.43 7.51
N GLN A 220 -3.75 8.86 8.79
CA GLN A 220 -2.55 9.13 9.57
C GLN A 220 -1.62 7.93 9.46
N THR A 221 -0.57 8.12 8.68
CA THR A 221 0.38 7.09 8.29
C THR A 221 1.47 7.16 9.30
N VAL A 222 1.48 6.22 10.24
CA VAL A 222 2.51 6.23 11.27
C VAL A 222 3.71 5.48 10.72
N PHE A 223 4.83 6.19 10.56
CA PHE A 223 6.05 5.62 10.03
C PHE A 223 6.78 4.84 11.13
N LEU A 224 7.26 3.66 10.76
CA LEU A 224 8.02 2.80 11.67
C LEU A 224 9.54 2.99 11.53
N ALA A 225 9.99 3.67 10.48
CA ALA A 225 11.39 3.96 10.21
C ALA A 225 11.55 5.41 9.74
N ASP A 226 12.64 6.05 10.20
CA ASP A 226 12.97 7.43 9.84
C ASP A 226 13.58 7.54 8.43
N GLU A 227 14.27 6.49 8.00
CA GLU A 227 14.96 6.40 6.70
C GLU A 227 14.46 5.20 5.88
N LEU A 228 14.80 5.20 4.58
CA LEU A 228 14.43 4.15 3.65
C LEU A 228 15.60 3.19 3.45
N PRO A 229 15.39 1.87 3.55
CA PRO A 229 16.43 0.94 3.20
C PRO A 229 16.65 0.93 1.69
N ALA A 230 17.85 0.49 1.29
CA ALA A 230 18.20 0.28 -0.10
C ALA A 230 17.29 -0.77 -0.76
N SER A 231 17.08 -0.63 -2.07
CA SER A 231 16.16 -1.48 -2.84
C SER A 231 16.50 -2.98 -2.79
N ASP A 232 17.76 -3.35 -2.64
CA ASP A 232 18.21 -4.75 -2.50
C ASP A 232 17.54 -5.47 -1.32
N THR A 233 17.28 -4.75 -0.22
CA THR A 233 16.58 -5.29 0.97
C THR A 233 15.12 -5.68 0.72
N CYS A 234 14.52 -5.23 -0.39
CA CYS A 234 13.16 -5.61 -0.81
C CYS A 234 13.06 -6.28 -2.18
N ALA A 235 14.04 -6.10 -3.07
CA ALA A 235 14.07 -6.67 -4.41
C ALA A 235 14.52 -8.15 -4.41
N ASP A 236 15.44 -8.53 -3.50
CA ASP A 236 15.89 -9.92 -3.37
C ASP A 236 14.80 -10.77 -2.72
N LEU A 237 13.99 -11.39 -3.57
CA LEU A 237 12.97 -12.35 -3.15
C LEU A 237 13.56 -13.76 -3.15
N PRO A 238 13.34 -14.57 -2.10
CA PRO A 238 13.82 -15.93 -2.09
C PRO A 238 13.23 -16.68 -3.31
N THR A 239 14.06 -17.49 -3.96
CA THR A 239 13.70 -18.34 -5.12
C THR A 239 12.76 -19.45 -4.74
#